data_AF-A0A1A8J9X4-F1
#
_entry.id   AF-A0A1A8J9X4-F1
#
_cell.length_a   1.000
_cell.length_b   1.000
_cell.length_c   1.000
_cell.angle_alpha   90.00
_cell.angle_beta   90.00
_cell.angle_gamma   90.00
#
_symmetry.space_group_name_H-M   'P 1'
#
loop_
_entity.id
_entity.type
_entity.pdbx_description
1 polymer ?
#
loop_
_entity_poly.entity_id
_entity_poly.type
_entity_poly.pdbx_seq_one_letter_code
_entity_poly.pdbx_strand_id
1 'polypeptide(L)'
;CVRACVRVLSQAHQLLDDVEDKVIASIRKSFGEKNSMTSLWNATMEEFKCCGYRNYTDFIGSPFYRVHSGELYPPNCCWTNVTVGDCKTDKAEAAMVEGCFKKFLELIEQNAVIIAGVALGIAALEVAAMVVSMILYKKVGSKA
;
A
#
# COMPACT_ATOMS: atom_id res chain seq x y z
N CYS A 1 -4.53 -14.16 -23.94
CA CYS A 1 -4.67 -12.86 -23.26
C CYS A 1 -6.07 -12.60 -22.72
N VAL A 2 -7.13 -12.45 -23.54
CA VAL A 2 -8.47 -12.01 -23.06
C VAL A 2 -9.06 -12.94 -21.97
N ARG A 3 -8.97 -14.26 -22.14
CA ARG A 3 -9.48 -15.23 -21.15
C ARG A 3 -8.70 -15.25 -19.84
N ALA A 4 -7.42 -14.85 -19.86
CA ALA A 4 -6.61 -14.67 -18.66
C ALA A 4 -6.95 -13.34 -17.97
N CYS A 5 -7.13 -12.27 -18.74
CA CYS A 5 -7.54 -10.96 -18.24
C CYS A 5 -8.92 -11.01 -17.55
N VAL A 6 -9.90 -11.70 -18.15
CA VAL A 6 -11.25 -11.87 -17.56
C VAL A 6 -11.19 -12.67 -16.24
N ARG A 7 -10.33 -13.70 -16.15
CA ARG A 7 -10.15 -14.46 -14.90
C ARG A 7 -9.49 -13.62 -13.80
N VAL A 8 -8.48 -12.82 -14.17
CA VAL A 8 -7.81 -11.89 -13.25
C VAL A 8 -8.79 -10.85 -12.71
N LEU A 9 -9.64 -10.27 -13.57
CA LEU A 9 -10.65 -9.31 -13.13
C LEU A 9 -11.71 -9.93 -12.20
N SER A 10 -12.14 -11.17 -12.45
CA SER A 10 -13.10 -11.86 -11.57
C SER A 10 -12.54 -12.21 -10.18
N GLN A 11 -11.24 -12.44 -10.08
CA GLN A 11 -10.57 -12.78 -8.81
C GLN A 11 -10.12 -11.54 -8.05
N ALA A 12 -9.96 -10.40 -8.72
CA ALA A 12 -9.47 -9.18 -8.11
C ALA A 12 -10.28 -8.78 -6.87
N HIS A 13 -11.61 -8.89 -6.89
CA HIS A 13 -12.43 -8.52 -5.73
C HIS A 13 -12.18 -9.42 -4.51
N GLN A 14 -12.22 -10.74 -4.68
CA GLN A 14 -11.92 -11.69 -3.59
C GLN A 14 -10.50 -11.54 -3.05
N LEU A 15 -9.54 -11.25 -3.93
CA LEU A 15 -8.16 -11.01 -3.55
C LEU A 15 -8.01 -9.75 -2.70
N LEU A 16 -8.78 -8.70 -2.96
CA LEU A 16 -8.71 -7.47 -2.18
C LEU A 16 -9.22 -7.66 -0.75
N ASP A 17 -10.34 -8.38 -0.58
CA ASP A 17 -10.88 -8.70 0.75
C ASP A 17 -9.89 -9.57 1.55
N ASP A 18 -9.32 -10.61 0.92
CA ASP A 18 -8.30 -11.46 1.55
C ASP A 18 -7.04 -10.69 1.95
N VAL A 19 -6.64 -9.70 1.14
CA VAL A 19 -5.48 -8.85 1.42
C VAL A 19 -5.78 -7.94 2.60
N GLU A 20 -6.96 -7.34 2.63
CA GLU A 20 -7.40 -6.49 3.74
C GLU A 20 -7.32 -7.22 5.08
N ASP A 21 -7.96 -8.39 5.19
CA ASP A 21 -7.98 -9.15 6.44
C ASP A 21 -6.58 -9.50 6.93
N LYS A 22 -5.70 -9.92 5.99
CA LYS A 22 -4.30 -10.24 6.30
C LYS A 22 -3.51 -9.02 6.74
N VAL A 23 -3.75 -7.87 6.10
CA VAL A 23 -3.07 -6.61 6.42
C VAL A 23 -3.49 -6.12 7.80
N ILE A 24 -4.80 -6.07 8.09
CA ILE A 24 -5.30 -5.67 9.41
C ILE A 24 -4.80 -6.64 10.49
N ALA A 25 -4.82 -7.95 10.22
CA ALA A 25 -4.26 -8.93 11.14
C ALA A 25 -2.76 -8.71 11.40
N SER A 26 -2.00 -8.35 10.38
CA SER A 26 -0.57 -8.00 10.51
C SER A 26 -0.36 -6.74 11.37
N ILE A 27 -1.17 -5.69 11.19
CA ILE A 27 -1.14 -4.49 12.02
C ILE A 27 -1.40 -4.86 13.49
N ARG A 28 -2.49 -5.59 13.76
CA ARG A 28 -2.86 -6.02 15.11
C ARG A 28 -1.84 -6.96 15.75
N LYS A 29 -1.06 -7.69 14.95
CA LYS A 29 -0.04 -8.60 15.47
C LYS A 29 1.27 -7.89 15.79
N SER A 30 1.69 -6.95 14.96
CA SER A 30 3.10 -6.53 14.92
C SER A 30 3.34 -5.04 15.07
N PHE A 31 2.30 -4.19 14.95
CA PHE A 31 2.48 -2.75 15.05
C PHE A 31 2.74 -2.30 16.50
N GLY A 32 3.84 -1.56 16.72
CA GLY A 32 4.30 -1.10 18.04
C GLY A 32 5.53 -1.84 18.56
N GLU A 33 5.95 -2.91 17.90
CA GLU A 33 7.23 -3.55 18.16
C GLU A 33 8.35 -2.87 17.36
N LYS A 34 9.61 -3.06 17.79
CA LYS A 34 10.80 -2.61 17.06
C LYS A 34 11.10 -3.50 15.84
N ASN A 35 10.18 -3.51 14.88
CA ASN A 35 10.27 -4.32 13.66
C ASN A 35 10.06 -3.46 12.40
N SER A 36 10.34 -4.04 11.24
CA SER A 36 10.15 -3.38 9.94
C SER A 36 8.68 -3.05 9.64
N MET A 37 7.74 -3.79 10.23
CA MET A 37 6.31 -3.58 10.01
C MET A 37 5.84 -2.26 10.61
N THR A 38 6.24 -1.95 11.85
CA THR A 38 5.94 -0.65 12.49
C THR A 38 6.52 0.50 11.68
N SER A 39 7.78 0.40 11.26
CA SER A 39 8.44 1.45 10.45
C SER A 39 7.77 1.64 9.09
N LEU A 40 7.39 0.55 8.43
CA LEU A 40 6.69 0.59 7.15
C LEU A 40 5.35 1.33 7.29
N TRP A 41 4.56 1.00 8.31
CA TRP A 41 3.29 1.66 8.56
C TRP A 41 3.45 3.13 8.93
N ASN A 42 4.45 3.48 9.76
CA ASN A 42 4.74 4.87 10.08
C ASN A 42 5.09 5.68 8.82
N ALA A 43 5.98 5.16 7.97
CA ALA A 43 6.35 5.80 6.72
C ALA A 43 5.15 5.92 5.76
N THR A 44 4.32 4.88 5.67
CA THR A 44 3.13 4.86 4.82
C THR A 44 2.11 5.93 5.27
N MET A 45 1.82 5.99 6.57
CA MET A 45 0.91 6.98 7.14
C MET A 45 1.46 8.41 7.02
N GLU A 46 2.79 8.57 7.07
CA GLU A 46 3.44 9.87 6.89
C GLU A 46 3.41 10.34 5.43
N GLU A 47 3.68 9.45 4.48
CA GLU A 47 3.70 9.75 3.05
C GLU A 47 2.30 10.09 2.54
N PHE A 48 1.33 9.22 2.84
CA PHE A 48 -0.03 9.31 2.30
C PHE A 48 -0.99 10.13 3.17
N LYS A 49 -0.52 10.66 4.31
CA LYS A 49 -1.32 11.44 5.26
C LYS A 49 -2.63 10.74 5.65
N CYS A 50 -2.52 9.45 5.96
CA CYS A 50 -3.62 8.54 6.26
C CYS A 50 -3.39 7.83 7.60
N CYS A 51 -4.40 7.08 8.07
CA CYS A 51 -4.30 6.31 9.30
C CYS A 51 -4.95 4.93 9.18
N GLY A 52 -4.16 3.90 9.50
CA GLY A 52 -4.61 2.50 9.42
C GLY A 52 -4.88 2.06 7.98
N TYR A 53 -5.37 0.83 7.81
CA TYR A 53 -5.75 0.35 6.49
C TYR A 53 -7.10 0.97 6.07
N ARG A 54 -8.12 0.83 6.91
CA ARG A 54 -9.42 1.51 6.82
C ARG A 54 -9.52 2.73 7.71
N ASN A 55 -9.06 2.63 8.96
CA ASN A 55 -9.14 3.71 9.95
C ASN A 55 -8.25 3.40 11.19
N TYR A 56 -8.30 4.29 12.19
CA TYR A 56 -7.58 4.14 13.46
C TYR A 56 -7.93 2.88 14.26
N THR A 57 -9.13 2.30 14.08
CA THR A 57 -9.57 1.10 14.81
C THR A 57 -8.81 -0.16 14.40
N ASP A 58 -8.10 -0.14 13.28
CA ASP A 58 -7.24 -1.25 12.85
C ASP A 58 -6.09 -1.52 13.84
N PHE A 59 -5.69 -0.50 14.61
CA PHE A 59 -4.68 -0.63 15.66
C PHE A 59 -5.21 -1.22 16.97
N ILE A 60 -6.53 -1.38 17.14
CA ILE A 60 -7.10 -1.96 18.36
C ILE A 60 -6.56 -3.38 18.54
N GLY A 61 -5.98 -3.62 19.73
CA GLY A 61 -5.37 -4.89 20.07
C GLY A 61 -3.94 -5.08 19.57
N SER A 62 -3.35 -4.11 18.87
CA SER A 62 -1.93 -4.11 18.52
C SER A 62 -1.00 -4.01 19.74
N PRO A 63 0.26 -4.46 19.65
CA PRO A 63 1.26 -4.22 20.69
C PRO A 63 1.35 -2.75 21.12
N PHE A 64 1.32 -1.81 20.16
CA PHE A 64 1.29 -0.37 20.45
C PHE A 64 0.10 0.01 21.34
N TYR A 65 -1.11 -0.40 20.93
CA TYR A 65 -2.34 -0.08 21.65
C TYR A 65 -2.33 -0.68 23.06
N ARG A 66 -1.87 -1.93 23.21
CA ARG A 66 -1.82 -2.62 24.52
C ARG A 66 -0.82 -2.01 25.49
N VAL A 67 0.38 -1.63 25.02
CA VAL A 67 1.40 -1.00 25.87
C VAL A 67 0.95 0.36 26.40
N HIS A 68 0.07 1.03 25.66
CA HIS A 68 -0.51 2.32 26.04
C HIS A 68 -1.92 2.20 26.65
N SER A 69 -2.14 1.14 27.44
CA SER A 69 -3.39 0.90 28.19
C SER A 69 -4.67 0.85 27.35
N GLY A 70 -4.57 0.65 26.03
CA GLY A 70 -5.72 0.64 25.13
C GLY A 70 -6.33 2.02 24.88
N GLU A 71 -5.58 3.09 25.08
CA GLU A 71 -6.11 4.45 24.90
C GLU A 71 -5.45 5.23 23.76
N LEU A 72 -4.25 4.82 23.32
CA LEU A 72 -3.46 5.61 22.37
C LEU A 72 -3.37 4.98 20.99
N TYR A 73 -3.43 5.85 19.99
CA TYR A 73 -3.24 5.56 18.57
C TYR A 73 -2.00 6.28 18.03
N PRO A 74 -1.47 5.86 16.86
CA PRO A 74 -0.37 6.56 16.21
C PRO A 74 -0.70 8.05 15.98
N PRO A 75 0.26 8.97 16.12
CA PRO A 75 0.02 10.41 15.96
C PRO A 75 -0.62 10.80 14.63
N ASN A 76 -0.28 10.10 13.54
CA ASN A 76 -0.87 10.30 12.21
C ASN A 76 -2.40 10.15 12.20
N CYS A 77 -2.97 9.41 13.14
CA CYS A 77 -4.41 9.21 13.30
C CYS A 77 -5.14 10.40 13.93
N CYS A 78 -4.42 11.37 14.50
CA CYS A 78 -4.99 12.59 15.08
C CYS A 78 -4.45 13.86 14.41
N TRP A 79 -3.92 13.74 13.18
CA TRP A 79 -3.14 14.74 12.45
C TRP A 79 -1.72 14.99 12.99
N THR A 80 -0.83 15.41 12.08
CA THR A 80 0.63 15.51 12.27
C THR A 80 1.08 16.53 13.34
N ASN A 81 0.18 17.34 13.88
CA ASN A 81 0.49 18.39 14.87
C ASN A 81 0.23 17.93 16.32
N VAL A 82 -0.07 16.65 16.54
CA VAL A 82 -0.34 16.11 17.87
C VAL A 82 0.92 15.50 18.48
N THR A 83 1.24 15.88 19.70
CA THR A 83 2.34 15.31 20.49
C THR A 83 2.14 13.80 20.73
N VAL A 84 3.23 13.03 20.73
CA VAL A 84 3.20 11.61 21.09
C VAL A 84 2.61 11.48 22.50
N GLY A 85 1.49 10.76 22.63
CA GLY A 85 0.77 10.58 23.91
C GLY A 85 -0.57 11.32 24.00
N ASP A 86 -0.90 12.17 23.02
CA ASP A 86 -2.15 12.93 23.02
C ASP A 86 -3.23 12.38 22.08
N CYS A 87 -2.89 11.41 21.23
CA CYS A 87 -3.80 10.84 20.24
C CYS A 87 -4.64 9.69 20.85
N LYS A 88 -5.70 10.08 21.57
CA LYS A 88 -6.69 9.16 22.14
C LYS A 88 -7.90 8.97 21.23
N THR A 89 -8.81 8.06 21.60
CA THR A 89 -10.01 7.72 20.81
C THR A 89 -10.82 8.94 20.41
N ASP A 90 -11.06 9.89 21.34
CA ASP A 90 -11.82 11.12 21.10
C ASP A 90 -11.18 11.97 19.99
N LYS A 91 -9.86 12.15 20.03
CA LYS A 91 -9.15 12.91 19.00
C LYS A 91 -9.01 12.15 17.69
N ALA A 92 -8.79 10.84 17.73
CA ALA A 92 -8.68 10.02 16.53
C ALA A 92 -10.01 9.98 15.76
N GLU A 93 -11.12 9.89 16.50
CA GLU A 93 -12.47 9.95 15.94
C GLU A 93 -12.80 11.35 15.40
N ALA A 94 -12.53 12.41 16.19
CA ALA A 94 -12.73 13.79 15.76
C ALA A 94 -11.87 14.18 14.56
N ALA A 95 -10.70 13.55 14.40
CA ALA A 95 -9.79 13.85 13.30
C ALA A 95 -10.29 13.33 11.95
N MET A 96 -11.16 12.32 11.94
CA MET A 96 -11.73 11.73 10.73
C MET A 96 -10.68 11.44 9.64
N VAL A 97 -9.47 11.03 10.07
CA VAL A 97 -8.38 10.72 9.13
C VAL A 97 -8.75 9.47 8.34
N GLU A 98 -8.66 9.57 7.03
CA GLU A 98 -9.02 8.47 6.14
C GLU A 98 -8.00 7.33 6.18
N GLY A 99 -8.48 6.12 5.94
CA GLY A 99 -7.65 4.93 5.79
C GLY A 99 -6.70 5.02 4.61
N CYS A 100 -5.53 4.41 4.76
CA CYS A 100 -4.49 4.42 3.72
C CYS A 100 -4.93 3.75 2.43
N PHE A 101 -5.80 2.73 2.49
CA PHE A 101 -6.29 2.10 1.27
C PHE A 101 -7.12 3.06 0.41
N LYS A 102 -8.01 3.85 1.04
CA LYS A 102 -8.80 4.86 0.34
C LYS A 102 -7.91 5.94 -0.28
N LYS A 103 -6.97 6.50 0.50
CA LYS A 103 -6.01 7.50 -0.01
C LYS A 103 -5.16 6.98 -1.15
N PHE A 104 -4.72 5.73 -1.06
CA PHE A 104 -3.97 5.09 -2.13
C PHE A 104 -4.78 4.98 -3.43
N LEU A 105 -6.05 4.58 -3.34
CA LEU A 105 -6.94 4.54 -4.51
C LEU A 105 -7.16 5.92 -5.12
N GLU A 106 -7.42 6.94 -4.29
CA GLU A 106 -7.57 8.33 -4.75
C GLU A 106 -6.33 8.80 -5.51
N LEU A 107 -5.13 8.45 -5.03
CA LEU A 107 -3.87 8.80 -5.71
C LEU A 107 -3.72 8.07 -7.05
N ILE A 108 -4.11 6.80 -7.14
CA ILE A 108 -4.09 6.07 -8.41
C ILE A 108 -5.08 6.71 -9.40
N GLU A 109 -6.29 7.03 -8.96
CA GLU A 109 -7.31 7.63 -9.82
C GLU A 109 -6.87 9.02 -10.32
N GLN A 110 -6.32 9.85 -9.43
CA GLN A 110 -5.82 11.19 -9.78
C GLN A 110 -4.62 11.15 -10.72
N ASN A 111 -3.76 10.12 -10.62
CA ASN A 111 -2.53 10.00 -11.39
C ASN A 111 -2.60 8.91 -12.47
N ALA A 112 -3.80 8.40 -12.79
CA ALA A 112 -3.99 7.23 -13.65
C ALA A 112 -3.34 7.41 -15.03
N VAL A 113 -3.39 8.63 -15.59
CA VAL A 113 -2.79 8.96 -16.89
C VAL A 113 -1.25 8.81 -16.85
N ILE A 114 -0.62 9.29 -15.78
CA ILE A 114 0.83 9.21 -15.61
C ILE A 114 1.24 7.74 -15.46
N ILE A 115 0.53 6.99 -14.61
CA ILE A 115 0.80 5.58 -14.38
C ILE A 115 0.64 4.77 -15.69
N ALA A 116 -0.43 5.02 -16.45
CA ALA A 116 -0.65 4.40 -17.75
C ALA A 116 0.47 4.72 -18.74
N GLY A 117 0.94 5.97 -18.76
CA GLY A 117 2.08 6.38 -19.59
C GLY A 117 3.36 5.62 -19.24
N VAL A 118 3.69 5.51 -17.95
CA VAL A 118 4.86 4.74 -17.48
C VAL A 118 4.75 3.27 -17.87
N ALA A 119 3.58 2.65 -17.68
CA ALA A 119 3.34 1.26 -18.03
C ALA A 119 3.52 0.99 -19.54
N LEU A 120 2.98 1.87 -20.39
CA LEU A 120 3.16 1.78 -21.84
C LEU A 120 4.63 1.97 -22.26
N GLY A 121 5.34 2.90 -21.60
CA GLY A 121 6.78 3.11 -21.85
C GLY A 121 7.61 1.88 -21.53
N ILE A 122 7.37 1.23 -20.38
CA ILE A 122 8.06 0.00 -20.00
C ILE A 122 7.76 -1.13 -21.00
N ALA A 123 6.50 -1.30 -21.39
CA ALA A 123 6.11 -2.32 -22.37
C ALA A 123 6.80 -2.10 -23.74
N ALA A 124 6.90 -0.86 -24.19
CA ALA A 124 7.60 -0.54 -25.44
C ALA A 124 9.11 -0.85 -25.37
N LEU A 125 9.76 -0.53 -24.23
CA LEU A 125 11.17 -0.85 -24.01
C LEU A 125 11.42 -2.36 -24.00
N GLU A 126 10.52 -3.14 -23.39
CA GLU A 126 10.62 -4.60 -23.35
C GLU A 126 10.51 -5.21 -24.76
N VAL A 127 9.55 -4.76 -25.56
CA VAL A 127 9.40 -5.21 -26.96
C VAL A 127 10.64 -4.86 -27.78
N ALA A 128 11.16 -3.64 -27.63
CA ALA A 128 12.40 -3.24 -28.31
C ALA A 128 13.59 -4.12 -27.92
N ALA A 129 13.74 -4.45 -26.62
CA ALA A 129 14.77 -5.35 -26.13
C ALA A 129 14.65 -6.75 -26.76
N MET A 130 13.44 -7.32 -26.79
CA MET A 130 13.20 -8.63 -27.43
C MET A 130 13.61 -8.62 -28.92
N VAL A 131 13.26 -7.56 -29.67
CA VAL A 131 13.62 -7.42 -31.08
C VAL A 131 15.14 -7.36 -31.27
N VAL A 132 15.83 -6.53 -30.46
CA VAL A 132 17.30 -6.41 -30.51
C VAL A 132 17.97 -7.75 -30.20
N SER A 133 17.50 -8.48 -29.19
CA SER A 133 18.01 -9.81 -28.85
C SER A 133 17.88 -10.80 -30.02
N MET A 134 16.74 -10.81 -30.72
CA MET A 134 16.54 -11.68 -31.89
C MET A 134 17.46 -11.32 -33.06
N ILE A 135 17.65 -10.02 -33.34
CA ILE A 135 18.57 -9.56 -34.39
C ILE A 135 20.01 -9.96 -34.05
N LEU A 136 20.44 -9.75 -32.80
CA LEU A 136 21.78 -10.09 -32.35
C LEU A 136 22.03 -11.60 -32.43
N TYR A 137 21.07 -12.43 -32.02
CA TYR A 137 21.15 -13.89 -32.13
C TYR A 137 21.36 -14.33 -33.58
N LYS A 138 20.55 -13.81 -34.53
CA LYS A 138 20.71 -14.15 -35.95
C LYS A 138 22.05 -13.69 -36.52
N LYS A 139 22.54 -12.52 -36.09
CA LYS A 139 23.80 -11.95 -36.59
C LYS A 139 25.03 -12.70 -36.06
N VAL A 140 24.97 -13.24 -34.84
CA VAL A 140 26.04 -14.10 -34.29
C VAL A 140 26.02 -15.48 -34.92
N GLY A 141 24.83 -16.08 -35.11
CA GLY A 141 24.69 -17.40 -35.73
C GLY A 141 25.01 -17.43 -37.23
N SER A 142 24.90 -16.29 -37.92
CA SER A 142 25.31 -16.15 -39.33
C SER A 142 26.84 -16.02 -39.51
N LYS A 143 27.60 -15.85 -38.43
CA LYS A 143 29.08 -15.68 -38.47
C LYS A 143 29.84 -16.86 -37.86
N ALA A 144 29.14 -17.92 -37.46
CA ALA A 144 29.68 -19.23 -37.15
C ALA A 144 29.40 -20.17 -38.33
#